data_AF-A0A511YF87-F1
#
_entry.id   AF-A0A511YF87-F1
#
_cell.length_a   1.000
_cell.length_b   1.000
_cell.length_c   1.000
_cell.angle_alpha   90.00
_cell.angle_beta   90.00
_cell.angle_gamma   90.00
#
_symmetry.space_group_name_H-M   'P 1'
#
loop_
_entity.id
_entity.type
_entity.pdbx_description
1 polymer ?
#
loop_
_entity_poly.entity_id
_entity_poly.type
_entity_poly.pdbx_seq_one_letter_code
_entity_poly.pdbx_strand_id
1 'polypeptide(L)'
;MFTLVSCNTSKNANTNLPKDISERPADEDSQKYEQAQLDKLKASIQSEVSKEKCTAASEWTFAPMGAKACGGPQQYIAYPKKIETIILPRIEEYTQKVKAFNEKYNITSDCMMVMPPTSVKCINGKAQLITAEQ
;
A
#
# COMPACT_ATOMS: atom_id res chain seq x y z
N MET A 1 47.09 26.31 -21.09
CA MET A 1 46.68 24.92 -21.36
C MET A 1 46.68 24.18 -20.02
N PHE A 2 45.52 23.99 -19.42
CA PHE A 2 45.37 23.23 -18.18
C PHE A 2 45.12 21.77 -18.55
N THR A 3 46.00 20.86 -18.10
CA THR A 3 45.90 19.43 -18.33
C THR A 3 44.85 18.82 -17.40
N LEU A 4 43.85 18.16 -17.98
CA LEU A 4 42.89 17.35 -17.23
C LEU A 4 43.56 16.02 -16.87
N VAL A 5 43.82 15.81 -15.58
CA VAL A 5 44.13 14.47 -15.05
C VAL A 5 42.82 13.69 -14.98
N SER A 6 42.70 12.71 -15.86
CA SER A 6 41.61 11.75 -15.89
C SER A 6 41.78 10.74 -14.75
N CYS A 7 40.84 10.69 -13.81
CA CYS A 7 40.76 9.61 -12.84
C CYS A 7 40.31 8.32 -13.54
N ASN A 8 41.25 7.42 -13.82
CA ASN A 8 40.94 6.06 -14.20
C ASN A 8 40.53 5.28 -12.94
N THR A 9 39.26 5.37 -12.53
CA THR A 9 38.72 4.44 -11.53
C THR A 9 38.49 3.10 -12.20
N SER A 10 39.41 2.17 -11.99
CA SER A 10 39.14 0.74 -12.15
C SER A 10 38.03 0.34 -11.17
N LYS A 11 36.76 0.48 -11.56
CA LYS A 11 35.66 -0.14 -10.83
C LYS A 11 35.70 -1.63 -11.14
N ASN A 12 36.47 -2.37 -10.33
CA ASN A 12 36.01 -3.69 -9.92
C ASN A 12 34.68 -3.46 -9.19
N ALA A 13 33.60 -3.48 -9.96
CA ALA A 13 32.25 -3.34 -9.46
C ALA A 13 31.92 -4.63 -8.72
N ASN A 14 32.21 -4.61 -7.42
CA ASN A 14 31.72 -5.48 -6.39
C ASN A 14 30.34 -6.06 -6.77
N THR A 15 30.25 -7.38 -6.92
CA THR A 15 29.08 -8.17 -7.36
C THR A 15 27.94 -8.20 -6.32
N ASN A 16 27.82 -7.16 -5.51
CA ASN A 16 26.89 -7.04 -4.39
C ASN A 16 25.99 -5.81 -4.56
N LEU A 17 25.51 -5.55 -5.78
CA LEU A 17 24.34 -4.71 -5.94
C LEU A 17 23.12 -5.54 -5.55
N PRO A 18 22.22 -5.06 -4.69
CA PRO A 18 20.96 -5.75 -4.43
C PRO A 18 20.28 -5.99 -5.77
N LYS A 19 19.97 -7.25 -6.08
CA LYS A 19 19.13 -7.56 -7.24
C LYS A 19 17.85 -6.74 -7.15
N ASP A 20 17.40 -6.23 -8.29
CA ASP A 20 16.15 -5.50 -8.36
C ASP A 20 15.02 -6.36 -7.75
N ILE A 21 14.06 -5.72 -7.07
CA ILE A 21 13.00 -6.42 -6.34
C ILE A 21 12.21 -7.33 -7.29
N SER A 22 12.12 -6.98 -8.58
CA SER A 22 11.48 -7.80 -9.61
C SER A 22 12.25 -9.09 -9.96
N GLU A 23 13.55 -9.17 -9.66
CA GLU A 23 14.42 -10.31 -9.98
C GLU A 23 14.60 -11.27 -8.80
N ARG A 24 13.98 -10.98 -7.64
CA ARG A 24 14.06 -11.88 -6.48
C ARG A 24 13.24 -13.16 -6.70
N PRO A 25 13.80 -14.33 -6.38
CA PRO A 25 13.08 -15.60 -6.45
C PRO A 25 11.81 -15.58 -5.58
N ALA A 26 10.79 -16.36 -5.94
CA ALA A 26 9.59 -16.52 -5.14
C ALA A 26 9.83 -17.53 -3.99
N ASP A 27 10.77 -17.22 -3.10
CA ASP A 27 11.06 -17.97 -1.88
C ASP A 27 10.49 -17.30 -0.62
N GLU A 28 10.53 -18.01 0.51
CA GLU A 28 9.96 -17.57 1.78
C GLU A 28 10.57 -16.25 2.28
N ASP A 29 11.88 -16.06 2.10
CA ASP A 29 12.57 -14.83 2.54
C ASP A 29 12.15 -13.62 1.68
N SER A 30 11.99 -13.82 0.37
CA SER A 30 11.48 -12.81 -0.56
C SER A 30 10.04 -12.46 -0.25
N GLN A 31 9.22 -13.47 0.05
CA GLN A 31 7.83 -13.28 0.45
C GLN A 31 7.73 -12.43 1.71
N LYS A 32 8.49 -12.76 2.76
CA LYS A 32 8.52 -12.00 4.02
C LYS A 32 8.98 -10.56 3.79
N TYR A 33 10.03 -10.36 2.99
CA TYR A 33 10.55 -9.03 2.69
C TYR A 33 9.52 -8.17 1.95
N GLU A 34 8.89 -8.71 0.90
CA GLU A 34 7.89 -7.99 0.11
C GLU A 34 6.63 -7.71 0.93
N GLN A 35 6.20 -8.66 1.76
CA GLN A 35 5.10 -8.46 2.71
C GLN A 35 5.41 -7.28 3.66
N ALA A 36 6.63 -7.19 4.19
CA ALA A 36 7.03 -6.07 5.04
C ALA A 36 7.01 -4.71 4.29
N GLN A 37 7.31 -4.69 2.98
CA GLN A 37 7.17 -3.47 2.17
C GLN A 37 5.70 -3.08 1.98
N LEU A 38 4.81 -4.06 1.74
CA LEU A 38 3.36 -3.82 1.66
C LEU A 38 2.81 -3.27 2.99
N ASP A 39 3.23 -3.85 4.11
CA ASP A 39 2.81 -3.42 5.44
C ASP A 39 3.28 -1.99 5.74
N LYS A 40 4.52 -1.65 5.34
CA LYS A 40 5.05 -0.28 5.46
C LYS A 40 4.25 0.72 4.63
N LEU A 41 3.89 0.37 3.39
CA LEU A 41 3.06 1.22 2.53
C LEU A 41 1.66 1.42 3.12
N LYS A 42 1.03 0.33 3.58
CA LYS A 42 -0.26 0.37 4.28
C LYS A 42 -0.22 1.26 5.50
N ALA A 43 0.78 1.09 6.37
CA ALA A 43 0.96 1.90 7.57
C ALA A 43 1.16 3.38 7.23
N SER A 44 1.89 3.68 6.14
CA SER A 44 2.10 5.06 5.69
C SER A 44 0.82 5.72 5.17
N ILE A 45 -0.05 4.97 4.48
CA ILE A 45 -1.39 5.44 4.07
C ILE A 45 -2.26 5.71 5.30
N GLN A 46 -2.30 4.77 6.25
CA GLN A 46 -3.07 4.90 7.49
C GLN A 46 -2.58 6.08 8.35
N SER A 47 -1.26 6.27 8.42
CA SER A 47 -0.65 7.41 9.14
C SER A 47 -1.04 8.74 8.51
N GLU A 48 -1.04 8.83 7.17
CA GLU A 48 -1.46 10.05 6.47
C GLU A 48 -2.90 10.43 6.81
N VAL A 49 -3.81 9.46 6.75
CA VAL A 49 -5.21 9.63 7.12
C VAL A 49 -5.38 10.03 8.59
N SER A 50 -4.57 9.45 9.48
CA SER A 50 -4.69 9.65 10.93
C SER A 50 -4.21 11.01 11.41
N LYS A 51 -3.57 11.81 10.55
CA LYS A 51 -3.21 13.21 10.86
C LYS A 51 -4.44 14.08 11.08
N GLU A 52 -5.60 13.66 10.55
CA GLU A 52 -6.82 14.44 10.60
C GLU A 52 -7.83 13.83 11.56
N LYS A 53 -8.35 14.68 12.46
CA LYS A 53 -9.40 14.30 13.39
C LYS A 53 -10.75 14.30 12.68
N CYS A 54 -11.52 13.24 12.85
CA CYS A 54 -12.90 13.17 12.34
C CYS A 54 -13.83 13.95 13.26
N THR A 55 -14.29 15.11 12.80
CA THR A 55 -15.30 15.95 13.49
C THR A 55 -16.62 15.98 12.74
N ALA A 56 -16.59 16.00 11.40
CA ALA A 56 -17.76 15.97 10.54
C ALA A 56 -17.66 14.85 9.52
N ALA A 57 -18.56 13.86 9.58
CA ALA A 57 -18.56 12.72 8.66
C ALA A 57 -18.75 13.13 7.19
N SER A 58 -19.42 14.26 6.93
CA SER A 58 -19.62 14.82 5.58
C SER A 58 -18.31 15.25 4.90
N GLU A 59 -17.26 15.50 5.66
CA GLU A 59 -15.91 15.84 5.16
C GLU A 59 -15.04 14.61 4.89
N TRP A 60 -15.56 13.43 5.19
CA TRP A 60 -14.90 12.15 5.00
C TRP A 60 -15.60 11.35 3.91
N THR A 61 -14.84 10.48 3.28
CA THR A 61 -15.32 9.50 2.31
C THR A 61 -14.52 8.21 2.48
N PHE A 62 -14.73 7.21 1.65
CA PHE A 62 -14.01 5.95 1.72
C PHE A 62 -13.71 5.36 0.34
N ALA A 63 -12.67 4.55 0.27
CA ALA A 63 -12.28 3.83 -0.93
C ALA A 63 -11.94 2.36 -0.61
N PRO A 64 -12.11 1.44 -1.58
CA PRO A 64 -11.57 0.10 -1.48
C PRO A 64 -10.04 0.13 -1.43
N MET A 65 -9.42 -0.76 -0.64
CA MET A 65 -7.97 -0.83 -0.51
C MET A 65 -7.49 -2.29 -0.44
N GLY A 66 -6.44 -2.59 -1.20
CA GLY A 66 -5.85 -3.93 -1.29
C GLY A 66 -6.61 -4.83 -2.25
N ALA A 67 -6.09 -6.03 -2.48
CA ALA A 67 -6.71 -7.03 -3.35
C ALA A 67 -6.74 -8.40 -2.67
N LYS A 68 -7.90 -9.06 -2.66
CA LYS A 68 -7.99 -10.48 -2.32
C LYS A 68 -7.68 -11.33 -3.54
N ALA A 69 -7.11 -12.52 -3.34
CA ALA A 69 -6.76 -13.43 -4.44
C ALA A 69 -7.99 -13.89 -5.26
N CYS A 70 -9.16 -14.00 -4.61
CA CYS A 70 -10.44 -14.32 -5.25
C CYS A 70 -11.15 -13.11 -5.89
N GLY A 71 -10.55 -11.92 -5.85
CA GLY A 71 -11.15 -10.66 -6.30
C GLY A 71 -11.78 -9.84 -5.17
N GLY A 72 -11.98 -8.56 -5.43
CA GLY A 72 -12.47 -7.57 -4.45
C GLY A 72 -11.37 -7.03 -3.52
N PRO A 73 -11.68 -5.98 -2.74
CA PRO A 73 -10.72 -5.39 -1.81
C PRO A 73 -10.50 -6.24 -0.56
N GLN A 74 -9.35 -6.04 0.08
CA GLN A 74 -9.10 -6.63 1.40
C GLN A 74 -9.87 -5.89 2.50
N GLN A 75 -10.07 -4.58 2.31
CA GLN A 75 -10.73 -3.70 3.26
C GLN A 75 -11.18 -2.42 2.56
N TYR A 76 -11.98 -1.61 3.26
CA TYR A 76 -12.21 -0.22 2.91
C TYR A 76 -11.49 0.68 3.89
N ILE A 77 -11.05 1.85 3.43
CA ILE A 77 -10.41 2.88 4.25
C ILE A 77 -11.18 4.19 4.16
N ALA A 78 -11.53 4.75 5.32
CA ALA A 78 -12.08 6.11 5.40
C ALA A 78 -10.95 7.13 5.34
N TYR A 79 -11.14 8.23 4.62
CA TYR A 79 -10.17 9.33 4.55
C TYR A 79 -10.86 10.70 4.40
N PRO A 80 -10.18 11.80 4.81
CA PRO A 80 -10.68 13.16 4.59
C PRO A 80 -10.72 13.51 3.11
N LYS A 81 -11.84 14.05 2.62
CA LYS A 81 -12.00 14.47 1.21
C LYS A 81 -10.92 15.47 0.77
N LYS A 82 -10.44 16.32 1.69
CA LYS A 82 -9.39 17.31 1.41
C LYS A 82 -8.04 16.71 0.97
N ILE A 83 -7.75 15.44 1.29
CA ILE A 83 -6.51 14.76 0.90
C ILE A 83 -6.72 13.73 -0.22
N GLU A 84 -7.91 13.69 -0.84
CA GLU A 84 -8.30 12.66 -1.80
C GLU A 84 -7.30 12.49 -2.95
N THR A 85 -6.87 13.61 -3.54
CA THR A 85 -5.92 13.63 -4.67
C THR A 85 -4.55 13.07 -4.32
N ILE A 86 -4.19 13.04 -3.03
CA ILE A 86 -2.92 12.53 -2.51
C ILE A 86 -3.07 11.06 -2.11
N ILE A 87 -4.20 10.68 -1.51
CA ILE A 87 -4.37 9.35 -0.93
C ILE A 87 -4.81 8.28 -1.94
N LEU A 88 -5.65 8.64 -2.92
CA LEU A 88 -6.14 7.68 -3.92
C LEU A 88 -5.02 7.03 -4.75
N PRO A 89 -4.03 7.77 -5.28
CA PRO A 89 -2.92 7.15 -5.99
C PRO A 89 -2.12 6.15 -5.14
N ARG A 90 -2.00 6.42 -3.84
CA ARG A 90 -1.27 5.55 -2.90
C ARG A 90 -2.07 4.29 -2.55
N ILE A 91 -3.39 4.42 -2.42
CA ILE A 91 -4.30 3.27 -2.25
C ILE A 91 -4.26 2.38 -3.50
N GLU A 92 -4.24 2.98 -4.69
CA GLU A 92 -4.12 2.25 -5.95
C GLU A 92 -2.76 1.55 -6.06
N GLU A 93 -1.66 2.23 -5.74
CA GLU A 93 -0.32 1.64 -5.70
C GLU A 93 -0.27 0.43 -4.76
N TYR A 94 -0.80 0.56 -3.54
CA TYR A 94 -0.90 -0.55 -2.60
C TYR A 94 -1.71 -1.71 -3.18
N THR A 95 -2.86 -1.42 -3.78
CA THR A 95 -3.76 -2.42 -4.36
C THR A 95 -3.09 -3.21 -5.48
N GLN A 96 -2.39 -2.53 -6.39
CA GLN A 96 -1.65 -3.16 -7.47
C GLN A 96 -0.50 -4.02 -6.94
N LYS A 97 0.25 -3.54 -5.93
CA LYS A 97 1.35 -4.31 -5.33
C LYS A 97 0.84 -5.55 -4.59
N VAL A 98 -0.28 -5.46 -3.88
CA VAL A 98 -0.91 -6.64 -3.25
C VAL A 98 -1.37 -7.65 -4.30
N LYS A 99 -1.95 -7.19 -5.41
CA LYS A 99 -2.36 -8.09 -6.50
C LYS A 99 -1.16 -8.85 -7.08
N ALA A 100 -0.08 -8.14 -7.42
CA ALA A 100 1.15 -8.74 -7.91
C ALA A 100 1.78 -9.71 -6.89
N PHE A 101 1.75 -9.38 -5.60
CA PHE A 101 2.20 -10.26 -4.52
C PHE A 101 1.38 -11.55 -4.46
N ASN A 102 0.04 -11.44 -4.52
CA ASN A 102 -0.85 -12.60 -4.50
C ASN A 102 -0.57 -13.54 -5.68
N GLU A 103 -0.37 -13.00 -6.87
CA GLU A 103 -0.03 -13.75 -8.09
C GLU A 103 1.36 -14.39 -7.97
N LYS A 104 2.38 -13.65 -7.51
CA LYS A 104 3.76 -14.13 -7.38
C LYS A 104 3.89 -15.32 -6.43
N TYR A 105 3.16 -15.31 -5.31
CA TYR A 105 3.26 -16.34 -4.27
C TYR A 105 2.07 -17.31 -4.21
N ASN A 106 1.21 -17.31 -5.24
CA ASN A 106 0.02 -18.16 -5.32
C ASN A 106 -0.84 -18.12 -4.04
N ILE A 107 -1.05 -16.91 -3.50
CA ILE A 107 -1.81 -16.72 -2.26
C ILE A 107 -3.26 -17.16 -2.48
N THR A 108 -3.78 -17.99 -1.59
CA THR A 108 -5.18 -18.43 -1.59
C THR A 108 -6.02 -17.58 -0.64
N SER A 109 -7.28 -17.32 -1.00
CA SER A 109 -8.24 -16.61 -0.14
C SER A 109 -9.40 -17.53 0.26
N ASP A 110 -10.03 -17.21 1.37
CA ASP A 110 -11.32 -17.77 1.83
C ASP A 110 -12.52 -17.52 0.88
N CYS A 111 -12.32 -16.82 -0.24
CA CYS A 111 -13.36 -16.37 -1.18
C CYS A 111 -14.51 -15.54 -0.58
N MET A 112 -14.33 -15.00 0.64
CA MET A 112 -15.33 -14.15 1.29
C MET A 112 -15.27 -12.72 0.76
N MET A 113 -16.41 -12.19 0.32
CA MET A 113 -16.52 -10.82 -0.17
C MET A 113 -16.57 -9.81 0.99
N VAL A 114 -15.81 -8.74 0.88
CA VAL A 114 -15.90 -7.58 1.79
C VAL A 114 -16.96 -6.63 1.25
N MET A 115 -18.06 -6.49 1.96
CA MET A 115 -19.16 -5.61 1.56
C MET A 115 -18.76 -4.13 1.65
N PRO A 116 -19.20 -3.27 0.70
CA PRO A 116 -18.94 -1.84 0.78
C PRO A 116 -19.64 -1.22 2.01
N PRO A 117 -18.97 -0.28 2.69
CA PRO A 117 -19.62 0.55 3.71
C PRO A 117 -20.78 1.35 3.12
N THR A 118 -21.79 1.61 3.94
CA THR A 118 -22.91 2.49 3.61
C THR A 118 -22.62 3.95 3.95
N SER A 119 -21.78 4.20 4.97
CA SER A 119 -21.46 5.55 5.42
C SER A 119 -20.19 5.60 6.29
N VAL A 120 -19.76 6.83 6.60
CA VAL A 120 -18.74 7.12 7.62
C VAL A 120 -19.41 7.75 8.84
N LYS A 121 -18.99 7.39 10.05
CA LYS A 121 -19.32 8.10 11.29
C LYS A 121 -18.06 8.54 12.02
N CYS A 122 -18.06 9.73 12.61
CA CYS A 122 -17.00 10.15 13.51
C CYS A 122 -17.31 9.69 14.93
N ILE A 123 -16.50 8.79 15.48
CA ILE A 123 -16.64 8.28 16.85
C ILE A 123 -15.33 8.54 17.59
N ASN A 124 -15.39 9.31 18.68
CA ASN A 124 -14.21 9.68 19.49
C ASN A 124 -13.08 10.31 18.66
N GLY A 125 -13.43 11.15 17.67
CA GLY A 125 -12.46 11.80 16.79
C GLY A 125 -11.87 10.91 15.70
N LYS A 126 -12.33 9.66 15.55
CA LYS A 126 -11.88 8.71 14.51
C LYS A 126 -13.01 8.43 13.53
N ALA A 127 -12.67 8.33 12.24
CA ALA A 127 -13.61 7.89 11.22
C ALA A 127 -13.82 6.37 11.33
N GLN A 128 -15.09 5.95 11.46
CA GLN A 128 -15.51 4.56 11.42
C GLN A 128 -16.40 4.33 10.21
N LEU A 129 -16.19 3.21 9.53
CA LEU A 129 -17.01 2.75 8.42
C LEU A 129 -18.21 1.99 8.97
N ILE A 130 -19.40 2.32 8.50
CA ILE A 130 -20.64 1.62 8.86
C ILE A 130 -21.02 0.72 7.70
N THR A 131 -21.33 -0.53 7.99
CA THR A 131 -21.80 -1.52 7.00
C THR A 131 -23.29 -1.78 7.20
N ALA A 132 -23.97 -2.38 6.23
CA ALA A 132 -25.42 -2.61 6.29
C ALA A 132 -25.86 -3.61 7.39
N GLU A 133 -24.91 -4.33 8.00
CA GLU A 133 -25.16 -5.36 9.01
C GLU A 133 -24.93 -4.85 10.45
N GLN A 134 -24.64 -3.54 10.63
CA GLN A 134 -24.37 -2.89 11.92
C GLN A 134 -25.26 -1.69 12.20
#